data_AF-A0AAE2QSE0-F1
#
_entry.id   AF-A0AAE2QSE0-F1
#
_cell.length_a   1.000
_cell.length_b   1.000
_cell.length_c   1.000
_cell.angle_alpha   90.00
_cell.angle_beta   90.00
_cell.angle_gamma   90.00
#
_symmetry.space_group_name_H-M   'P 1'
#
loop_
_entity.id
_entity.type
_entity.pdbx_description
1 polymer ?
#
loop_
_entity_poly.entity_id
_entity_poly.type
_entity_poly.pdbx_seq_one_letter_code
_entity_poly.pdbx_strand_id
1 'polypeptide(L)'
;MSNAMPENHSPEDRRLAEQLAKTGDLMDLCFDETWLRESAATEEASGGYVEAGLMMREYVARSKTVLPEQIKQMRLQSILFTELQHWMSSWQLGLSFEATYTQARQLIRQHLQALTSEQQNWVDSLLAEDEQILEPGQKTIRSQAITMLSQMFTQEDWQVLADTAAQGMAEGVLQVRHWEAISPVTA
;
A
#
# COMPACT_ATOMS: atom_id res chain seq x y z
N MET A 1 -9.96 25.33 -33.09
CA MET A 1 -10.54 26.32 -32.17
C MET A 1 -10.46 25.70 -30.78
N SER A 2 -9.41 26.04 -30.03
CA SER A 2 -9.25 25.63 -28.63
C SER A 2 -10.10 26.53 -27.76
N ASN A 3 -10.99 25.96 -26.96
CA ASN A 3 -11.66 26.66 -25.88
C ASN A 3 -11.43 25.84 -24.61
N ALA A 4 -10.30 26.12 -23.95
CA ALA A 4 -10.01 25.59 -22.62
C ALA A 4 -10.96 26.26 -21.63
N MET A 5 -11.70 25.45 -20.87
CA MET A 5 -12.50 25.93 -19.74
C MET A 5 -11.57 26.56 -18.70
N PRO A 6 -11.93 27.71 -18.11
CA PRO A 6 -11.15 28.29 -17.02
C PRO A 6 -11.27 27.37 -15.79
N GLU A 7 -10.15 26.82 -15.34
CA GLU A 7 -10.02 26.13 -14.06
C GLU A 7 -10.40 27.12 -12.95
N ASN A 8 -11.58 26.92 -12.38
CA ASN A 8 -12.09 27.73 -11.28
C ASN A 8 -11.42 27.24 -9.99
N HIS A 9 -10.15 27.60 -9.80
CA HIS A 9 -9.42 27.32 -8.58
C HIS A 9 -10.12 27.98 -7.39
N SER A 10 -10.30 27.23 -6.30
CA SER A 10 -10.81 27.79 -5.06
C SER A 10 -9.90 28.96 -4.63
N PRO A 11 -10.42 30.05 -4.04
CA PRO A 11 -9.58 31.13 -3.49
C PRO A 11 -8.49 30.62 -2.53
N GLU A 12 -8.73 29.46 -1.91
CA GLU A 12 -7.77 28.73 -1.07
C GLU A 12 -6.58 28.17 -1.88
N ASP A 13 -6.84 27.53 -3.02
CA ASP A 13 -5.81 26.96 -3.92
C ASP A 13 -4.89 28.05 -4.46
N ARG A 14 -5.45 29.24 -4.73
CA ARG A 14 -4.68 30.39 -5.20
C ARG A 14 -3.74 30.92 -4.13
N ARG A 15 -4.20 30.97 -2.88
CA ARG A 15 -3.40 31.44 -1.73
C ARG A 15 -2.29 30.46 -1.35
N LEU A 16 -2.52 29.16 -1.53
CA LEU A 16 -1.53 28.09 -1.39
C LEU A 16 -0.44 28.16 -2.46
N ALA A 17 -0.81 28.33 -3.73
CA ALA A 17 0.14 28.49 -4.82
C ALA A 17 1.01 29.73 -4.63
N GLU A 18 0.42 30.84 -4.16
CA GLU A 18 1.14 32.07 -3.84
C GLU A 18 2.12 31.90 -2.65
N GLN A 19 1.76 31.13 -1.61
CA GLN A 19 2.65 30.84 -0.48
C GLN A 19 3.78 29.87 -0.83
N LEU A 20 3.48 28.78 -1.54
CA LEU A 20 4.49 27.84 -2.02
C LEU A 20 5.51 28.55 -2.94
N ALA A 21 5.05 29.47 -3.79
CA ALA A 21 5.93 30.29 -4.62
C ALA A 21 6.79 31.29 -3.82
N LYS A 22 6.37 31.66 -2.61
CA LYS A 22 7.02 32.68 -1.79
C LYS A 22 8.03 32.11 -0.79
N THR A 23 7.70 31.00 -0.14
CA THR A 23 8.54 30.43 0.94
C THR A 23 9.02 29.01 0.65
N GLY A 24 8.38 28.31 -0.30
CA GLY A 24 8.72 26.93 -0.65
C GLY A 24 8.34 25.90 0.42
N ASP A 25 7.76 26.34 1.54
CA ASP A 25 7.33 25.47 2.64
C ASP A 25 5.84 25.71 2.95
N LEU A 26 5.05 24.65 2.84
CA LEU A 26 3.62 24.66 3.14
C LEU A 26 3.35 24.75 4.64
N MET A 27 4.34 24.45 5.49
CA MET A 27 4.23 24.53 6.95
C MET A 27 4.10 25.96 7.47
N ASP A 28 4.43 26.98 6.67
CA ASP A 28 4.29 28.38 7.04
C ASP A 28 2.83 28.81 7.26
N LEU A 29 1.88 28.15 6.60
CA LEU A 29 0.45 28.40 6.77
C LEU A 29 -0.04 28.01 8.17
N CYS A 30 0.59 27.02 8.80
CA CYS A 30 0.28 26.60 10.17
C CYS A 30 0.68 27.65 11.22
N PHE A 31 1.42 28.70 10.82
CA PHE A 31 1.81 29.81 11.67
C PHE A 31 1.05 31.12 11.37
N ASP A 32 0.16 31.14 10.36
CA ASP A 32 -0.72 32.29 10.08
C ASP A 32 -1.97 32.24 10.97
N GLU A 33 -2.03 33.14 11.95
CA GLU A 33 -3.12 33.24 12.91
C GLU A 33 -4.48 33.50 12.24
N THR A 34 -4.50 34.17 11.09
CA THR A 34 -5.74 34.44 10.34
C THR A 34 -6.28 33.14 9.75
N TRP A 35 -5.39 32.33 9.18
CA TRP A 35 -5.72 31.03 8.59
C TRP A 35 -6.17 30.03 9.66
N LEU A 36 -5.52 30.02 10.83
CA LEU A 36 -5.92 29.20 11.97
C LEU A 36 -7.31 29.57 12.49
N ARG A 37 -7.65 30.86 12.57
CA ARG A 37 -8.99 31.30 13.00
C ARG A 37 -10.08 30.94 12.00
N GLU A 38 -9.82 31.10 10.69
CA GLU A 38 -10.75 30.69 9.64
C GLU A 38 -10.96 29.16 9.63
N SER A 39 -9.88 28.40 9.85
CA SER A 39 -9.93 26.94 9.96
C SER A 39 -10.73 26.49 11.18
N ALA A 40 -10.49 27.09 12.35
CA ALA A 40 -11.23 26.78 13.58
C ALA A 40 -12.73 27.10 13.46
N ALA A 41 -13.09 28.22 12.82
CA ALA A 41 -14.49 28.58 12.56
C ALA A 41 -15.17 27.57 11.60
N THR A 42 -14.40 27.01 10.66
CA THR A 42 -14.89 25.99 9.73
C THR A 42 -15.06 24.63 10.41
N GLU A 43 -14.18 24.26 11.35
CA GLU A 43 -14.32 23.06 12.18
C GLU A 43 -15.57 23.11 13.06
N GLU A 44 -15.84 24.25 13.69
CA GLU A 44 -17.03 24.47 14.52
C GLU A 44 -18.33 24.36 13.70
N ALA A 45 -18.34 24.89 12.47
CA ALA A 45 -19.47 24.74 11.55
C ALA A 45 -19.65 23.30 11.02
N SER A 46 -18.59 22.50 10.99
CA SER A 46 -18.57 21.14 10.43
C SER A 46 -18.78 20.04 11.47
N GLY A 47 -18.77 20.38 12.76
CA GLY A 47 -19.03 19.46 13.86
C GLY A 47 -17.99 18.35 14.05
N GLY A 48 -16.74 18.58 13.62
CA GLY A 48 -15.70 17.54 13.65
C GLY A 48 -14.28 18.08 13.68
N TYR A 49 -13.38 17.28 14.25
CA TYR A 49 -11.95 17.52 14.39
C TYR A 49 -11.26 17.35 13.03
N VAL A 50 -10.79 18.44 12.41
CA VAL A 50 -10.13 18.45 11.09
C VAL A 50 -8.61 18.65 11.28
N GLU A 51 -8.02 18.12 12.35
CA GLU A 51 -6.59 18.31 12.64
C GLU A 51 -5.61 17.57 11.71
N ALA A 52 -6.05 16.85 10.67
CA ALA A 52 -5.12 16.16 9.76
C ALA A 52 -5.46 16.27 8.26
N GLY A 53 -6.47 17.06 7.89
CA GLY A 53 -7.23 16.78 6.66
C GLY A 53 -7.35 17.87 5.61
N LEU A 54 -6.90 19.10 5.82
CA LEU A 54 -7.18 20.20 4.87
C LEU A 54 -6.55 19.95 3.49
N MET A 55 -5.31 19.43 3.43
CA MET A 55 -4.66 19.00 2.17
C MET A 55 -5.23 17.68 1.60
N MET A 56 -5.91 16.89 2.43
CA MET A 56 -6.49 15.61 2.05
C MET A 56 -7.96 15.75 1.66
N ARG A 57 -8.55 16.94 1.66
CA ARG A 57 -9.99 17.11 1.40
C ARG A 57 -10.39 16.63 0.01
N GLU A 58 -9.55 16.86 -1.00
CA GLU A 58 -9.73 16.28 -2.34
C GLU A 58 -9.41 14.78 -2.39
N TYR A 59 -8.41 14.32 -1.64
CA TYR A 59 -8.10 12.88 -1.50
C TYR A 59 -9.23 12.12 -0.80
N VAL A 60 -9.88 12.73 0.18
CA VAL A 60 -11.05 12.23 0.91
C VAL A 60 -12.32 12.36 0.06
N ALA A 61 -12.43 13.40 -0.77
CA ALA A 61 -13.49 13.50 -1.78
C ALA A 61 -13.34 12.42 -2.87
N ARG A 62 -12.11 12.09 -3.27
CA ARG A 62 -11.78 10.95 -4.13
C ARG A 62 -11.94 9.60 -3.40
N SER A 63 -11.72 9.56 -2.09
CA SER A 63 -11.93 8.34 -1.31
C SER A 63 -13.41 8.02 -1.11
N LYS A 64 -14.28 9.05 -1.11
CA LYS A 64 -15.75 8.90 -1.21
C LYS A 64 -16.21 8.29 -2.54
N THR A 65 -15.33 8.23 -3.56
CA THR A 65 -15.58 7.59 -4.86
C THR A 65 -14.94 6.21 -4.98
N VAL A 66 -14.33 5.68 -3.91
CA VAL A 66 -13.79 4.32 -3.92
C VAL A 66 -14.95 3.35 -3.98
N LEU A 67 -15.00 2.59 -5.07
CA LEU A 67 -16.02 1.57 -5.26
C LEU A 67 -15.89 0.54 -4.13
N PRO A 68 -17.00 0.01 -3.57
CA PRO A 68 -16.96 -1.04 -2.56
C PRO A 68 -16.05 -2.22 -2.95
N GLU A 69 -15.95 -2.49 -4.25
CA GLU A 69 -15.08 -3.52 -4.82
C GLU A 69 -13.58 -3.23 -4.63
N GLN A 70 -13.16 -1.97 -4.76
CA GLN A 70 -11.77 -1.58 -4.51
C GLN A 70 -11.41 -1.73 -3.03
N ILE A 71 -12.35 -1.42 -2.12
CA ILE A 71 -12.16 -1.63 -0.68
C ILE A 71 -12.01 -3.13 -0.38
N LYS A 72 -12.87 -3.97 -0.96
CA LYS A 72 -12.76 -5.43 -0.83
C LYS A 72 -11.42 -5.94 -1.32
N GLN A 73 -10.98 -5.48 -2.49
CA GLN A 73 -9.70 -5.89 -3.07
C GLN A 73 -8.51 -5.46 -2.22
N MET A 74 -8.53 -4.24 -1.66
CA MET A 74 -7.49 -3.77 -0.74
C MET A 74 -7.45 -4.60 0.55
N ARG A 75 -8.61 -4.91 1.15
CA ARG A 75 -8.69 -5.76 2.34
C ARG A 75 -8.15 -7.17 2.06
N LEU A 76 -8.58 -7.78 0.96
CA LEU A 76 -8.10 -9.08 0.54
C LEU A 76 -6.58 -9.10 0.37
N GLN A 77 -6.02 -8.11 -0.34
CA GLN A 77 -4.58 -7.99 -0.52
C GLN A 77 -3.85 -7.80 0.81
N SER A 78 -4.39 -7.01 1.73
CA SER A 78 -3.81 -6.81 3.06
C SER A 78 -3.69 -8.13 3.84
N ILE A 79 -4.77 -8.91 3.87
CA ILE A 79 -4.79 -10.22 4.55
C ILE A 79 -3.80 -11.17 3.88
N LEU A 80 -3.90 -11.35 2.55
CA LEU A 80 -3.06 -12.30 1.82
C LEU A 80 -1.58 -11.95 1.88
N PHE A 81 -1.22 -10.67 1.79
CA PHE A 81 0.19 -10.26 1.85
C PHE A 81 0.77 -10.42 3.25
N THR A 82 -0.04 -10.21 4.29
CA THR A 82 0.39 -10.50 5.67
C THR A 82 0.70 -11.99 5.85
N GLU A 83 -0.21 -12.86 5.40
CA GLU A 83 0.00 -14.31 5.48
C GLU A 83 1.16 -14.79 4.59
N LEU A 84 1.27 -14.25 3.37
CA LEU A 84 2.38 -14.53 2.46
C LEU A 84 3.72 -14.16 3.10
N GLN A 85 3.83 -12.96 3.68
CA GLN A 85 5.06 -12.50 4.31
C GLN A 85 5.45 -13.41 5.47
N HIS A 86 4.48 -13.79 6.31
CA HIS A 86 4.71 -14.73 7.41
C HIS A 86 5.20 -16.09 6.89
N TRP A 87 4.54 -16.63 5.87
CA TRP A 87 4.90 -17.90 5.26
C TRP A 87 6.29 -17.87 4.64
N MET A 88 6.60 -16.87 3.82
CA MET A 88 7.90 -16.74 3.16
C MET A 88 9.04 -16.47 4.14
N SER A 89 8.76 -15.85 5.30
CA SER A 89 9.77 -15.64 6.34
C SER A 89 10.33 -16.98 6.86
N SER A 90 9.56 -18.06 6.77
CA SER A 90 10.02 -19.41 7.12
C SER A 90 10.96 -20.05 6.09
N TRP A 91 11.05 -19.50 4.87
CA TRP A 91 11.85 -20.07 3.78
C TRP A 91 13.33 -19.71 3.83
N GLN A 92 13.74 -18.84 4.78
CA GLN A 92 15.15 -18.47 5.01
C GLN A 92 15.86 -17.91 3.76
N LEU A 93 15.16 -17.07 2.98
CA LEU A 93 15.66 -16.50 1.72
C LEU A 93 16.81 -15.48 1.87
N GLY A 94 17.09 -15.02 3.10
CA GLY A 94 18.16 -14.07 3.38
C GLY A 94 18.07 -12.80 2.54
N LEU A 95 19.16 -12.45 1.86
CA LEU A 95 19.26 -11.24 1.02
C LEU A 95 18.27 -11.22 -0.16
N SER A 96 17.77 -12.39 -0.59
CA SER A 96 16.82 -12.49 -1.69
C SER A 96 15.35 -12.32 -1.27
N PHE A 97 15.08 -12.15 0.04
CA PHE A 97 13.73 -12.10 0.57
C PHE A 97 12.88 -11.02 -0.08
N GLU A 98 13.35 -9.77 -0.10
CA GLU A 98 12.58 -8.62 -0.63
C GLU A 98 12.25 -8.77 -2.12
N ALA A 99 13.23 -9.21 -2.92
CA ALA A 99 13.03 -9.43 -4.36
C ALA A 99 12.00 -10.53 -4.60
N THR A 100 12.15 -11.66 -3.90
CA THR A 100 11.25 -12.82 -4.05
C THR A 100 9.85 -12.50 -3.52
N TYR A 101 9.74 -11.78 -2.40
CA TYR A 101 8.46 -11.36 -1.83
C TYR A 101 7.73 -10.37 -2.74
N THR A 102 8.46 -9.42 -3.34
CA THR A 102 7.90 -8.49 -4.33
C THR A 102 7.35 -9.24 -5.54
N GLN A 103 8.10 -10.23 -6.04
CA GLN A 103 7.65 -11.08 -7.13
C GLN A 103 6.39 -11.88 -6.75
N ALA A 104 6.37 -12.51 -5.58
CA ALA A 104 5.23 -13.27 -5.09
C ALA A 104 3.96 -12.41 -5.00
N ARG A 105 4.07 -11.16 -4.52
CA ARG A 105 2.93 -10.22 -4.48
C ARG A 105 2.39 -9.88 -5.87
N GLN A 106 3.28 -9.76 -6.87
CA GLN A 106 2.85 -9.51 -8.26
C GLN A 106 2.08 -10.71 -8.81
N LEU A 107 2.58 -11.93 -8.60
CA LEU A 107 1.93 -13.16 -9.04
C LEU A 107 0.55 -13.33 -8.38
N ILE A 108 0.44 -13.11 -7.06
CA ILE A 108 -0.86 -13.12 -6.37
C ILE A 108 -1.83 -12.13 -7.01
N ARG A 109 -1.40 -10.89 -7.30
CA ARG A 109 -2.29 -9.91 -7.93
C ARG A 109 -2.76 -10.35 -9.32
N GLN A 110 -1.93 -11.05 -10.08
CA GLN A 110 -2.30 -11.61 -11.37
C GLN A 110 -3.35 -12.71 -11.19
N HIS A 111 -3.11 -13.65 -10.28
CA HIS A 111 -4.06 -14.74 -9.99
C HIS A 111 -5.40 -14.25 -9.44
N LEU A 112 -5.39 -13.20 -8.61
CA LEU A 112 -6.61 -12.57 -8.10
C LEU A 112 -7.50 -11.95 -9.20
N GLN A 113 -6.98 -11.72 -10.42
CA GLN A 113 -7.79 -11.24 -11.55
C GLN A 113 -8.61 -12.36 -12.22
N ALA A 114 -8.25 -13.62 -11.98
CA ALA A 114 -8.82 -14.79 -12.66
C ALA A 114 -9.03 -15.96 -11.68
N LEU A 115 -9.81 -15.72 -10.62
CA LEU A 115 -10.12 -16.73 -9.62
C LEU A 115 -11.04 -17.83 -10.17
N THR A 116 -10.75 -19.07 -9.79
CA THR A 116 -11.70 -20.18 -9.95
C THR A 116 -12.92 -19.99 -9.02
N SER A 117 -14.03 -20.66 -9.31
CA SER A 117 -15.23 -20.57 -8.47
C SER A 117 -14.99 -21.02 -7.02
N GLU A 118 -14.12 -22.01 -6.81
CA GLU A 118 -13.73 -22.45 -5.47
C GLU A 118 -12.95 -21.37 -4.72
N GLN A 119 -11.95 -20.77 -5.37
CA GLN A 119 -11.17 -19.68 -4.79
C GLN A 119 -12.03 -18.44 -4.53
N GLN A 120 -12.99 -18.11 -5.41
CA GLN A 120 -13.90 -17.00 -5.21
C GLN A 120 -14.77 -17.22 -3.96
N ASN A 121 -15.35 -18.41 -3.79
CA ASN A 121 -16.14 -18.75 -2.61
C ASN A 121 -15.32 -18.66 -1.31
N TRP A 122 -14.05 -19.08 -1.36
CA TRP A 122 -13.14 -18.95 -0.25
C TRP A 122 -12.80 -17.48 0.06
N VAL A 123 -12.53 -16.66 -0.95
CA VAL A 123 -12.27 -15.21 -0.80
C VAL A 123 -13.47 -14.52 -0.16
N ASP A 124 -14.68 -14.81 -0.61
CA ASP A 124 -15.90 -14.24 -0.04
C ASP A 124 -16.08 -14.64 1.43
N SER A 125 -15.77 -15.90 1.76
CA SER A 125 -15.79 -16.41 3.14
C SER A 125 -14.71 -15.78 4.01
N LEU A 126 -13.51 -15.55 3.46
CA LEU A 126 -12.39 -14.92 4.15
C LEU A 126 -12.71 -13.46 4.49
N LEU A 127 -13.28 -12.71 3.54
CA LEU A 127 -13.69 -11.33 3.76
C LEU A 127 -14.82 -11.24 4.80
N ALA A 128 -15.78 -12.16 4.77
CA ALA A 128 -16.84 -12.24 5.78
C ALA A 128 -16.32 -12.62 7.17
N GLU A 129 -15.28 -13.46 7.27
CA GLU A 129 -14.63 -13.78 8.54
C GLU A 129 -13.82 -12.58 9.08
N ASP A 130 -13.19 -11.78 8.20
CA ASP A 130 -12.42 -10.61 8.62
C ASP A 130 -13.29 -9.47 9.14
N GLU A 131 -14.54 -9.36 8.66
CA GLU A 131 -15.53 -8.43 9.22
C GLU A 131 -16.00 -8.82 10.63
N GLN A 132 -15.78 -10.06 11.04
CA GLN A 132 -16.09 -10.50 12.40
C GLN A 132 -14.94 -10.12 13.33
N ILE A 133 -15.29 -9.54 14.49
CA ILE A 133 -14.34 -9.25 15.57
C ILE A 133 -14.05 -10.57 16.31
N LEU A 134 -13.32 -11.45 15.63
CA LEU A 134 -12.87 -12.73 16.16
C LEU A 134 -11.40 -12.63 16.58
N GLU A 135 -11.06 -13.32 17.67
CA GLU A 135 -9.68 -13.50 18.07
C GLU A 135 -8.90 -14.28 16.98
N PRO A 136 -7.60 -14.04 16.79
CA PRO A 136 -6.82 -14.66 15.70
C PRO A 136 -6.94 -16.19 15.62
N GLY A 137 -7.02 -16.87 16.78
CA GLY A 137 -7.16 -18.33 16.84
C GLY A 137 -8.54 -18.87 16.44
N GLN A 138 -9.54 -17.99 16.27
CA GLN A 138 -10.90 -18.32 15.83
C GLN A 138 -11.10 -18.05 14.33
N LYS A 139 -10.13 -17.44 13.66
CA LYS A 139 -10.16 -17.16 12.21
C LYS A 139 -9.79 -18.41 11.40
N THR A 140 -10.71 -19.36 11.35
CA THR A 140 -10.56 -20.66 10.69
C THR A 140 -10.35 -20.55 9.17
N ILE A 141 -10.99 -19.61 8.49
CA ILE A 141 -10.84 -19.42 7.04
C ILE A 141 -9.47 -18.81 6.74
N ARG A 142 -9.05 -17.82 7.53
CA ARG A 142 -7.70 -17.25 7.44
C ARG A 142 -6.60 -18.28 7.66
N SER A 143 -6.82 -19.28 8.53
CA SER A 143 -5.85 -20.37 8.74
C SER A 143 -5.57 -21.20 7.47
N GLN A 144 -6.48 -21.18 6.49
CA GLN A 144 -6.35 -21.87 5.20
C GLN A 144 -5.61 -21.02 4.16
N ALA A 145 -5.25 -19.76 4.46
CA ALA A 145 -4.67 -18.85 3.48
C ALA A 145 -3.38 -19.39 2.84
N ILE A 146 -2.49 -20.01 3.61
CA ILE A 146 -1.26 -20.60 3.06
C ILE A 146 -1.58 -21.73 2.07
N THR A 147 -2.53 -22.61 2.41
CA THR A 147 -2.97 -23.67 1.52
C THR A 147 -3.54 -23.08 0.22
N MET A 148 -4.41 -22.08 0.32
CA MET A 148 -4.99 -21.43 -0.86
C MET A 148 -3.94 -20.70 -1.70
N LEU A 149 -3.01 -19.99 -1.09
CA LEU A 149 -1.90 -19.34 -1.78
C LEU A 149 -1.04 -20.36 -2.54
N SER A 150 -0.75 -21.52 -1.93
CA SER A 150 0.02 -22.58 -2.59
C SER A 150 -0.72 -23.23 -3.76
N GLN A 151 -2.06 -23.31 -3.70
CA GLN A 151 -2.90 -23.81 -4.80
C GLN A 151 -3.07 -22.77 -5.92
N MET A 152 -2.99 -21.47 -5.61
CA MET A 152 -3.03 -20.41 -6.63
C MET A 152 -1.77 -20.41 -7.49
N PHE A 153 -0.60 -20.68 -6.90
CA PHE A 153 0.64 -20.73 -7.65
C PHE A 153 0.73 -21.97 -8.53
N THR A 154 0.97 -21.74 -9.82
CA THR A 154 1.29 -22.75 -10.81
C THR A 154 2.75 -23.18 -10.69
N GLN A 155 3.12 -24.26 -11.38
CA GLN A 155 4.51 -24.70 -11.45
C GLN A 155 5.44 -23.61 -12.05
N GLU A 156 4.93 -22.83 -13.01
CA GLU A 156 5.68 -21.72 -13.62
C GLU A 156 5.93 -20.60 -12.61
N ASP A 157 4.93 -20.25 -11.79
CA ASP A 157 5.07 -19.26 -10.71
C ASP A 157 6.16 -19.67 -9.72
N TRP A 158 6.15 -20.94 -9.32
CA TRP A 158 7.17 -21.50 -8.43
C TRP A 158 8.58 -21.43 -9.05
N GLN A 159 8.70 -21.68 -10.34
CA GLN A 159 9.98 -21.54 -11.05
C GLN A 159 10.44 -20.08 -11.07
N VAL A 160 9.55 -19.14 -11.38
CA VAL A 160 9.86 -17.70 -11.38
C VAL A 160 10.33 -17.24 -10.00
N LEU A 161 9.69 -17.69 -8.92
CA LEU A 161 10.11 -17.39 -7.55
C LEU A 161 11.49 -17.97 -7.23
N ALA A 162 11.76 -19.21 -7.65
CA ALA A 162 13.06 -19.85 -7.45
C ALA A 162 14.18 -19.10 -8.21
N ASP A 163 13.93 -18.74 -9.46
CA ASP A 163 14.89 -17.98 -10.29
C ASP A 163 15.14 -16.59 -9.70
N THR A 164 14.09 -15.91 -9.24
CA THR A 164 14.18 -14.61 -8.57
C THR A 164 15.00 -14.70 -7.29
N ALA A 165 14.78 -15.74 -6.48
CA ALA A 165 15.54 -15.97 -5.26
C ALA A 165 17.03 -16.22 -5.57
N ALA A 166 17.32 -17.09 -6.54
CA ALA A 166 18.68 -17.39 -6.96
C ALA A 166 19.41 -16.15 -7.50
N GLN A 167 18.74 -15.36 -8.34
CA GLN A 167 19.29 -14.11 -8.86
C GLN A 167 19.52 -13.08 -7.75
N GLY A 168 18.55 -12.88 -6.86
CA GLY A 168 18.69 -11.97 -5.72
C GLY A 168 19.85 -12.35 -4.78
N MET A 169 20.09 -13.65 -4.58
CA MET A 169 21.27 -14.12 -3.84
C MET A 169 22.57 -13.81 -4.59
N ALA A 170 22.63 -14.06 -5.90
CA ALA A 170 23.82 -13.78 -6.71
C ALA A 170 24.17 -12.28 -6.69
N GLU A 171 23.18 -11.41 -6.87
CA GLU A 171 23.34 -9.96 -6.81
C GLU A 171 23.74 -9.49 -5.40
N GLY A 172 23.12 -10.03 -4.35
CA GLY A 172 23.47 -9.73 -2.97
C GLY A 172 24.92 -10.08 -2.63
N VAL A 173 25.41 -11.25 -3.05
CA VAL A 173 26.81 -11.66 -2.85
C VAL A 173 27.78 -10.76 -3.61
N LEU A 174 27.44 -10.36 -4.84
CA LEU A 174 28.26 -9.45 -5.64
C LEU A 174 28.36 -8.06 -5.02
N GLN A 175 27.25 -7.53 -4.48
CA GLN A 175 27.24 -6.24 -3.79
C GLN A 175 28.03 -6.26 -2.48
N VAL A 176 27.92 -7.33 -1.68
CA VAL A 176 28.70 -7.49 -0.44
C VAL A 176 30.20 -7.54 -0.75
N ARG A 177 30.61 -8.31 -1.78
CA ARG A 177 32.02 -8.33 -2.23
C ARG A 177 32.51 -6.97 -2.70
N HIS A 178 31.66 -6.19 -3.36
CA HIS A 178 32.02 -4.86 -3.82
C HIS A 178 32.21 -3.89 -2.64
N TRP A 179 31.39 -3.99 -1.58
CA TRP A 179 31.51 -3.19 -0.37
C TRP A 179 32.80 -3.50 0.43
N GLU A 180 33.16 -4.79 0.53
CA GLU A 180 34.44 -5.23 1.13
C GLU A 180 35.66 -4.74 0.34
N ALA A 181 35.55 -4.64 -0.99
CA ALA A 181 36.63 -4.13 -1.83
C ALA A 181 36.81 -2.59 -1.77
N ILE A 182 35.76 -1.83 -1.39
CA ILE A 182 35.80 -0.37 -1.28
C ILE A 182 36.20 0.10 0.13
N SER A 183 36.11 -0.75 1.15
CA SER A 183 36.57 -0.42 2.51
C SER A 183 38.01 -0.90 2.71
N PRO A 184 39.06 -0.09 2.41
CA PRO A 184 40.38 -0.41 2.90
C PRO A 184 40.31 -0.34 4.42
N VAL A 185 40.50 -1.48 5.07
CA VAL A 185 40.78 -1.57 6.49
C VAL A 185 41.96 -0.63 6.76
N THR A 186 41.69 0.54 7.34
CA THR A 186 42.70 1.34 8.02
C THR A 186 43.08 0.58 9.28
N ALA A 187 44.10 -0.28 9.16
CA ALA A 187 44.89 -0.78 10.27
C ALA A 187 46.01 0.22 10.60
#